data_AF-A0A534X236-F1
#
_entry.id   AF-A0A534X236-F1
#
_cell.length_a   1.000
_cell.length_b   1.000
_cell.length_c   1.000
_cell.angle_alpha   90.00
_cell.angle_beta   90.00
_cell.angle_gamma   90.00
#
_symmetry.space_group_name_H-M   'P 1'
#
loop_
_entity.id
_entity.type
_entity.pdbx_description
1 polymer ?
#
loop_
_entity_poly.entity_id
_entity_poly.type
_entity_poly.pdbx_seq_one_letter_code
_entity_poly.pdbx_strand_id
1 'polypeptide(L)'
;MTLGEKVRFLREVEGVLRGLGRDVTQLEVVRELTQKHGRSISQSYLSQIESGARRHLTNSTRLLLAKFFNVHPGYLVDDPEGFHNELTSDAGTLEDRLDLWLISGAARFRRHPEVSRALLAVARHRDSHRCLALLGAILETPGLAERLLQVLGPEGRDAAPTGAVRSKRGRPA
;
A
#
# COMPACT_ATOMS: atom_id res chain seq x y z
N MET A 1 16.38 4.21 -5.43
CA MET A 1 15.82 5.56 -5.18
C MET A 1 16.88 6.45 -4.58
N THR A 2 16.89 7.72 -4.94
CA THR A 2 17.71 8.75 -4.30
C THR A 2 17.13 9.14 -2.93
N LEU A 3 17.95 9.75 -2.08
CA LEU A 3 17.54 10.35 -0.82
C LEU A 3 16.36 11.32 -1.02
N GLY A 4 16.44 12.17 -2.04
CA GLY A 4 15.40 13.16 -2.33
C GLY A 4 14.06 12.52 -2.70
N GLU A 5 14.09 11.44 -3.49
CA GLU A 5 12.90 10.64 -3.80
C GLU A 5 12.32 9.97 -2.57
N LYS A 6 13.16 9.38 -1.71
CA LYS A 6 12.71 8.76 -0.46
C LYS A 6 12.03 9.76 0.47
N VAL A 7 12.57 10.97 0.62
CA VAL A 7 11.96 12.01 1.47
C VAL A 7 10.61 12.45 0.91
N ARG A 8 10.48 12.62 -0.42
CA ARG A 8 9.17 12.92 -1.06
C ARG A 8 8.16 11.79 -0.83
N PHE A 9 8.57 10.54 -1.08
CA PHE A 9 7.73 9.37 -0.85
C PHE A 9 7.26 9.26 0.60
N LEU A 10 8.15 9.53 1.57
CA LEU A 10 7.76 9.53 2.99
C LEU A 10 6.74 10.63 3.32
N ARG A 11 6.78 11.81 2.68
CA ARG A 11 5.74 12.84 2.85
C ARG A 11 4.38 12.43 2.29
N GLU A 12 4.37 11.73 1.17
CA GLU A 12 3.17 11.14 0.57
C GLU A 12 2.56 10.08 1.51
N VAL A 13 3.37 9.10 1.93
CA VAL A 13 2.94 8.03 2.86
C VAL A 13 2.41 8.61 4.16
N GLU A 14 3.11 9.58 4.75
CA GLU A 14 2.68 10.25 5.97
C GLU A 14 1.34 10.97 5.77
N GLY A 15 1.11 11.56 4.59
CA GLY A 15 -0.14 12.22 4.23
C GLY A 15 -1.32 11.25 4.15
N VAL A 16 -1.09 10.07 3.55
CA VAL A 16 -2.06 8.98 3.50
C VAL A 16 -2.37 8.44 4.90
N LEU A 17 -1.35 8.18 5.72
CA LEU A 17 -1.51 7.66 7.09
C LEU A 17 -2.28 8.63 8.00
N ARG A 18 -2.20 9.93 7.73
CA ARG A 18 -2.93 10.99 8.45
C ARG A 18 -4.31 11.29 7.86
N GLY A 19 -4.70 10.63 6.77
CA GLY A 19 -5.99 10.84 6.11
C GLY A 19 -6.13 12.21 5.44
N LEU A 20 -5.03 12.83 5.01
CA LEU A 20 -5.05 14.17 4.39
C LEU A 20 -5.52 14.16 2.93
N GLY A 21 -5.46 13.00 2.26
CA GLY A 21 -5.71 12.90 0.82
C GLY A 21 -4.69 13.63 -0.05
N ARG A 22 -3.57 14.05 0.55
CA ARG A 22 -2.43 14.73 -0.08
C ARG A 22 -1.16 14.50 0.74
N ASP A 23 -0.01 14.76 0.14
CA ASP A 23 1.27 14.76 0.85
C ASP A 23 1.29 15.77 2.01
N VAL A 24 2.00 15.42 3.09
CA VAL A 24 2.39 16.41 4.11
C VAL A 24 3.33 17.42 3.46
N THR A 25 3.02 18.71 3.50
CA THR A 25 3.86 19.77 2.90
C THR A 25 5.19 19.92 3.64
N GLN A 26 6.22 20.44 2.96
CA GLN A 26 7.52 20.71 3.59
C GLN A 26 7.41 21.65 4.81
N LEU A 27 6.48 22.62 4.76
CA LEU A 27 6.25 23.54 5.87
C LEU A 27 5.60 22.84 7.08
N GLU A 28 4.67 21.92 6.83
CA GLU A 28 4.07 21.08 7.89
C GLU A 28 5.13 20.20 8.56
N VAL A 29 6.02 19.57 7.77
CA VAL A 29 7.18 18.81 8.31
C VAL A 29 8.02 19.70 9.22
N VAL A 30 8.47 20.86 8.75
CA VAL A 30 9.35 21.78 9.50
C VAL A 30 8.67 22.26 10.80
N ARG A 31 7.38 22.62 10.74
CA ARG A 31 6.62 23.05 11.92
C ARG A 31 6.52 21.92 12.95
N GLU A 32 6.20 20.71 12.52
CA GLU A 32 6.06 19.58 13.44
C GLU A 32 7.38 19.11 14.03
N LEU A 33 8.47 19.13 13.26
CA LEU A 33 9.81 18.88 13.78
C LEU A 33 10.11 19.81 14.97
N THR A 34 9.81 21.09 14.78
CA THR A 34 9.98 22.10 15.84
C THR A 34 9.12 21.79 17.06
N GLN A 35 7.82 21.51 16.85
CA GLN A 35 6.86 21.28 17.94
C GLN A 35 7.11 19.97 18.71
N LYS A 36 7.38 18.86 18.01
CA LYS A 36 7.48 17.52 18.60
C LYS A 36 8.88 17.15 19.05
N HIS A 37 9.93 17.76 18.48
CA HIS A 37 11.31 17.36 18.72
C HIS A 37 12.22 18.49 19.20
N GLY A 38 11.71 19.72 19.32
CA GLY A 38 12.47 20.88 19.82
C GLY A 38 13.66 21.28 18.94
N ARG A 39 13.77 20.68 17.75
CA ARG A 39 14.81 20.91 16.75
C ARG A 39 14.17 20.93 15.38
N SER A 40 14.71 21.74 14.48
CA SER A 40 14.14 21.91 13.16
C SER A 40 15.22 22.09 12.10
N ILE A 41 14.79 22.02 10.84
CA ILE A 41 15.55 22.41 9.65
C ILE A 41 14.75 23.46 8.90
N SER A 42 15.39 24.29 8.07
CA SER A 42 14.64 25.24 7.26
C SER A 42 13.87 24.53 6.14
N GLN A 43 12.75 25.11 5.70
CA GLN A 43 12.01 24.60 4.56
C GLN A 43 12.86 24.61 3.28
N SER A 44 13.69 25.64 3.08
CA SER A 44 14.67 25.69 1.99
C SER A 44 15.65 24.51 2.04
N TYR A 45 16.11 24.14 3.23
CA TYR A 45 17.01 22.99 3.40
C TYR A 45 16.31 21.66 3.08
N LEU A 46 15.04 21.48 3.48
CA LEU A 46 14.23 20.33 3.07
C LEU A 46 14.01 20.28 1.56
N SER A 47 13.74 21.43 0.93
CA SER A 47 13.61 21.54 -0.52
C SER A 47 14.90 21.19 -1.26
N GLN A 48 16.07 21.56 -0.74
CA GLN A 48 17.37 21.20 -1.31
C GLN A 48 17.65 19.70 -1.23
N ILE A 49 17.15 19.01 -0.20
CA ILE A 49 17.25 17.56 -0.08
C ILE A 49 16.34 16.90 -1.14
N GLU A 50 15.09 17.32 -1.23
CA GLU A 50 14.11 16.73 -2.15
C GLU A 50 14.45 16.93 -3.63
N SER A 51 15.10 18.05 -3.98
CA SER A 51 15.58 18.33 -5.34
C SER A 51 16.92 17.68 -5.66
N GLY A 52 17.60 17.07 -4.69
CA GLY A 52 18.92 16.48 -4.86
C GLY A 52 20.08 17.47 -4.84
N ALA A 53 19.83 18.78 -4.70
CA ALA A 53 20.88 19.79 -4.52
C ALA A 53 21.75 19.52 -3.28
N ARG A 54 21.19 18.86 -2.26
CA ARG A 54 21.92 18.29 -1.12
C ARG A 54 21.74 16.77 -1.05
N ARG A 55 22.74 16.06 -1.57
CA ARG A 55 22.79 14.58 -1.59
C ARG A 55 23.14 13.93 -0.24
N HIS A 56 23.64 14.70 0.72
CA HIS A 56 24.09 14.17 2.01
C HIS A 56 23.49 14.96 3.18
N LEU A 57 23.01 14.22 4.17
CA LEU A 57 22.49 14.77 5.42
C LEU A 57 23.59 14.79 6.49
N THR A 58 23.60 15.84 7.30
CA THR A 58 24.27 15.76 8.60
C THR A 58 23.63 14.66 9.43
N ASN A 59 24.41 14.05 10.35
CA ASN A 59 23.89 13.02 11.25
C ASN A 59 22.67 13.53 12.05
N SER A 60 22.76 14.77 12.56
CA SER A 60 21.65 15.42 13.28
C SER A 60 20.36 15.53 12.44
N THR A 61 20.45 15.94 11.18
CA THR A 61 19.29 16.02 10.28
C THR A 61 18.72 14.64 10.02
N ARG A 62 19.60 13.66 9.73
CA ARG A 62 19.21 12.28 9.45
C ARG A 62 18.42 11.67 10.60
N LEU A 63 18.90 11.81 11.83
CA LEU A 63 18.20 11.32 13.01
C LEU A 63 16.85 12.01 13.22
N LEU A 64 16.79 13.32 12.96
CA LEU A 64 15.58 14.11 13.12
C LEU A 64 14.49 13.68 12.12
N LEU A 65 14.83 13.55 10.84
CA LEU A 65 13.90 13.10 9.80
C LEU A 65 13.52 11.62 10.00
N ALA A 66 14.46 10.77 10.39
CA ALA A 66 14.20 9.36 10.68
C ALA A 66 13.17 9.20 11.81
N LYS A 67 13.28 10.02 12.87
CA LYS A 67 12.33 10.04 13.97
C LYS A 67 10.95 10.54 13.54
N PHE A 68 10.90 11.59 12.71
CA PHE A 68 9.64 12.14 12.21
C PHE A 68 8.86 11.14 11.34
N PHE A 69 9.53 10.52 10.37
CA PHE A 69 8.91 9.56 9.45
C PHE A 69 8.85 8.12 10.00
N ASN A 70 9.32 7.90 11.24
CA ASN A 70 9.38 6.59 11.87
C ASN A 70 10.11 5.52 11.03
N VAL A 71 11.26 5.88 10.47
CA VAL A 71 12.12 4.99 9.66
C VAL A 71 13.50 4.83 10.29
N HIS A 72 14.22 3.78 9.91
CA HIS A 72 15.62 3.63 10.31
C HIS A 72 16.50 4.73 9.66
N PRO A 73 17.47 5.36 10.38
CA PRO A 73 18.34 6.41 9.80
C PRO A 73 19.11 5.98 8.54
N GLY A 74 19.39 4.67 8.43
CA GLY A 74 20.02 4.07 7.25
C GLY A 74 19.12 4.02 6.01
N TYR A 75 17.80 4.24 6.14
CA TYR A 75 16.91 4.36 4.99
C TYR A 75 17.13 5.69 4.24
N LEU A 76 17.53 6.76 4.95
CA LEU A 76 17.72 8.11 4.41
C LEU A 76 19.09 8.28 3.73
N VAL A 77 19.40 7.40 2.79
CA VAL A 77 20.56 7.44 1.88
C VAL A 77 20.10 7.09 0.47
N ASP A 78 20.93 7.37 -0.53
CA ASP A 78 20.72 6.82 -1.86
C ASP A 78 20.79 5.29 -1.81
N ASP A 79 19.87 4.63 -2.50
CA ASP A 79 19.99 3.21 -2.74
C ASP A 79 21.21 2.94 -3.64
N PRO A 80 21.99 1.88 -3.37
CA PRO A 80 23.00 1.40 -4.30
C PRO A 80 22.41 1.09 -5.68
N GLU A 81 23.23 1.18 -6.72
CA GLU A 81 22.82 0.68 -8.04
C GLU A 81 22.42 -0.80 -7.96
N GLY A 82 21.29 -1.15 -8.59
CA GLY A 82 20.74 -2.49 -8.56
C GLY A 82 20.08 -2.91 -7.22
N PHE A 83 19.98 -2.02 -6.23
CA PHE A 83 19.27 -2.33 -4.99
C PHE A 83 17.76 -2.37 -5.22
N HIS A 84 17.15 -3.46 -4.78
CA HIS A 84 15.70 -3.67 -4.77
C HIS A 84 15.27 -4.15 -3.39
N ASN A 85 14.17 -3.58 -2.86
CA ASN A 85 13.58 -4.02 -1.59
C ASN A 85 12.90 -5.39 -1.67
N GLU A 86 12.65 -5.86 -2.89
CA GLU A 86 12.02 -7.13 -3.20
C GLU A 86 13.08 -8.11 -3.70
N LEU A 87 12.84 -9.40 -3.46
CA LEU A 87 13.64 -10.47 -4.04
C LEU A 87 13.41 -10.47 -5.57
N THR A 88 14.25 -9.73 -6.29
CA THR A 88 14.27 -9.75 -7.75
C THR A 88 15.09 -10.93 -8.22
N SER A 89 14.46 -11.83 -8.98
CA SER A 89 15.16 -12.75 -9.88
C SER A 89 15.18 -12.11 -11.26
N ASP A 90 16.32 -12.17 -11.96
CA ASP A 90 16.47 -11.67 -13.34
C ASP A 90 15.54 -12.39 -14.35
N ALA A 91 14.82 -13.42 -13.91
CA ALA A 91 13.88 -14.20 -14.71
C ALA A 91 12.44 -13.62 -14.78
N GLY A 92 12.13 -12.52 -14.08
CA GLY A 92 10.74 -12.05 -13.92
C GLY A 92 10.33 -10.87 -14.81
N THR A 93 9.19 -11.01 -15.50
CA THR A 93 8.42 -9.94 -16.15
C THR A 93 7.80 -8.98 -15.11
N LEU A 94 7.20 -7.86 -15.56
CA LEU A 94 6.46 -6.94 -14.66
C LEU A 94 5.31 -7.66 -13.91
N GLU A 95 4.69 -8.63 -14.57
CA GLU A 95 3.63 -9.47 -13.99
C GLU A 95 4.18 -10.34 -12.87
N ASP A 96 5.35 -10.96 -13.08
CA ASP A 96 6.03 -11.75 -12.03
C ASP A 96 6.38 -10.89 -10.80
N ARG A 97 6.75 -9.62 -11.00
CA ARG A 97 7.02 -8.68 -9.89
C ARG A 97 5.75 -8.35 -9.10
N LEU A 98 4.64 -8.06 -9.80
CA LEU A 98 3.37 -7.79 -9.15
C LEU A 98 2.87 -8.99 -8.34
N ASP A 99 2.98 -10.19 -8.91
CA ASP A 99 2.55 -11.42 -8.24
C ASP A 99 3.39 -11.71 -7.00
N LEU A 100 4.72 -11.55 -7.09
CA LEU A 100 5.62 -11.66 -5.94
C LEU A 100 5.31 -10.63 -4.86
N TRP A 101 4.99 -9.39 -5.24
CA TRP A 101 4.56 -8.36 -4.30
C TRP A 101 3.26 -8.73 -3.59
N LEU A 102 2.25 -9.21 -4.34
CA LEU A 102 0.97 -9.66 -3.79
C LEU A 102 1.12 -10.86 -2.85
N ILE A 103 1.96 -11.83 -3.20
CA ILE A 103 2.29 -13.00 -2.36
C ILE A 103 2.96 -12.53 -1.05
N SER A 104 3.94 -11.63 -1.16
CA SER A 104 4.65 -11.07 0.00
C SER A 104 3.71 -10.25 0.89
N GLY A 105 2.80 -9.49 0.29
CA GLY A 105 1.73 -8.78 0.97
C GLY A 105 0.82 -9.73 1.74
N ALA A 106 0.37 -10.82 1.10
CA ALA A 106 -0.48 -11.82 1.74
C ALA A 106 0.15 -12.43 3.00
N ALA A 107 1.47 -12.66 2.99
CA ALA A 107 2.21 -13.16 4.15
C ALA A 107 2.29 -12.15 5.31
N ARG A 108 2.32 -10.84 5.02
CA ARG A 108 2.25 -9.77 6.03
C ARG A 108 0.87 -9.69 6.69
N PHE A 109 -0.19 -9.95 5.93
CA PHE A 109 -1.58 -9.96 6.41
C PHE A 109 -2.07 -11.31 6.96
N ARG A 110 -1.18 -12.22 7.40
CA ARG A 110 -1.57 -13.54 7.96
C ARG A 110 -2.60 -13.49 9.10
N ARG A 111 -2.64 -12.39 9.86
CA ARG A 111 -3.61 -12.15 10.93
C ARG A 111 -4.98 -11.64 10.44
N HIS A 112 -5.11 -11.33 9.15
CA HIS A 112 -6.34 -10.94 8.47
C HIS A 112 -6.60 -11.91 7.30
N PRO A 113 -7.20 -13.09 7.58
CA PRO A 113 -7.30 -14.18 6.61
C PRO A 113 -8.03 -13.81 5.32
N GLU A 114 -9.04 -12.95 5.38
CA GLU A 114 -9.78 -12.47 4.21
C GLU A 114 -8.88 -11.69 3.24
N VAL A 115 -8.12 -10.73 3.78
CA VAL A 115 -7.15 -9.92 3.02
C VAL A 115 -6.05 -10.79 2.46
N SER A 116 -5.47 -11.68 3.27
CA SER A 116 -4.43 -12.61 2.85
C SER A 116 -4.90 -13.51 1.70
N ARG A 117 -6.12 -14.06 1.79
CA ARG A 117 -6.72 -14.89 0.73
C ARG A 117 -7.00 -14.08 -0.54
N ALA A 118 -7.52 -12.87 -0.42
CA ALA A 118 -7.80 -12.01 -1.57
C ALA A 118 -6.50 -11.69 -2.34
N LEU A 119 -5.44 -11.30 -1.63
CA LEU A 119 -4.13 -11.03 -2.24
C LEU A 119 -3.56 -12.27 -2.94
N LEU A 120 -3.64 -13.46 -2.34
CA LEU A 120 -3.23 -14.71 -2.98
C LEU A 120 -4.09 -15.08 -4.19
N ALA A 121 -5.39 -14.78 -4.16
CA ALA A 121 -6.28 -15.06 -5.27
C ALA A 121 -5.92 -14.19 -6.48
N VAL A 122 -5.63 -12.90 -6.26
CA VAL A 122 -5.16 -11.99 -7.33
C VAL A 122 -3.81 -12.43 -7.86
N ALA A 123 -2.84 -12.76 -6.99
CA ALA A 123 -1.49 -13.17 -7.40
C ALA A 123 -1.44 -14.48 -8.21
N ARG A 124 -2.48 -15.31 -8.12
CA ARG A 124 -2.59 -16.59 -8.86
C ARG A 124 -3.39 -16.43 -10.14
N HIS A 125 -4.02 -15.29 -10.36
CA HIS A 125 -4.76 -15.03 -11.59
C HIS A 125 -3.77 -14.83 -12.73
N ARG A 126 -4.06 -15.41 -13.91
CA ARG A 126 -3.20 -15.28 -15.11
C ARG A 126 -2.94 -13.83 -15.51
N ASP A 127 -3.85 -12.95 -15.13
CA ASP A 127 -3.82 -11.53 -15.44
C ASP A 127 -4.11 -10.73 -14.15
N SER A 128 -3.13 -10.71 -13.24
CA SER A 128 -3.24 -10.10 -11.92
C SER A 128 -3.33 -8.56 -11.99
N HIS A 129 -2.65 -7.95 -12.96
CA HIS A 129 -2.71 -6.51 -13.19
C HIS A 129 -4.12 -6.06 -13.58
N ARG A 130 -4.80 -6.80 -14.46
CA ARG A 130 -6.18 -6.49 -14.85
C ARG A 130 -7.17 -6.67 -13.70
N CYS A 131 -6.92 -7.61 -12.79
CA CYS A 131 -7.71 -7.73 -11.56
C CYS A 131 -7.62 -6.47 -10.68
N LEU A 132 -6.41 -5.91 -10.52
CA LEU A 132 -6.23 -4.66 -9.77
C LEU A 132 -6.81 -3.45 -10.50
N ALA A 133 -6.66 -3.38 -11.82
CA ALA A 133 -7.28 -2.32 -12.63
C ALA A 133 -8.81 -2.37 -12.54
N LEU A 134 -9.40 -3.57 -12.56
CA LEU A 134 -10.84 -3.76 -12.35
C LEU A 134 -11.26 -3.32 -10.95
N LEU A 135 -10.50 -3.66 -9.91
CA LEU A 135 -10.77 -3.19 -8.55
C LEU A 135 -10.77 -1.66 -8.48
N GLY A 136 -9.80 -0.99 -9.13
CA GLY A 136 -9.76 0.46 -9.26
C GLY A 136 -11.03 1.01 -9.91
N ALA A 137 -11.42 0.48 -11.07
CA ALA A 137 -12.64 0.90 -11.78
C ALA A 137 -13.92 0.69 -10.95
N ILE A 138 -13.99 -0.38 -10.17
CA ILE A 138 -15.10 -0.65 -9.25
C ILE A 138 -15.19 0.44 -8.17
N LEU A 139 -14.05 0.80 -7.57
CA LEU A 139 -14.00 1.81 -6.50
C LEU A 139 -14.28 3.23 -7.02
N GLU A 140 -13.93 3.53 -8.28
CA GLU A 140 -14.26 4.80 -8.93
C GLU A 140 -15.74 4.90 -9.32
N THR A 141 -16.46 3.78 -9.42
CA THR A 141 -17.89 3.77 -9.78
C THR A 141 -18.75 3.91 -8.51
N PRO A 142 -19.45 5.05 -8.30
CA PRO A 142 -20.17 5.30 -7.04
C PRO A 142 -21.23 4.24 -6.76
N GLY A 143 -21.19 3.64 -5.57
CA GLY A 143 -22.17 2.66 -5.11
C GLY A 143 -21.98 1.25 -5.69
N LEU A 144 -21.03 1.02 -6.59
CA LEU A 144 -20.81 -0.31 -7.17
C LEU A 144 -20.11 -1.24 -6.20
N ALA A 145 -19.09 -0.76 -5.49
CA ALA A 145 -18.36 -1.54 -4.51
C ALA A 145 -19.29 -2.05 -3.38
N GLU A 146 -20.16 -1.18 -2.87
CA GLU A 146 -21.11 -1.49 -1.81
C GLU A 146 -22.11 -2.56 -2.25
N ARG A 147 -22.65 -2.44 -3.48
CA ARG A 147 -23.56 -3.45 -4.06
C ARG A 147 -22.84 -4.79 -4.25
N LEU A 148 -21.62 -4.78 -4.77
CA LEU A 148 -20.83 -6.00 -4.94
C LEU A 148 -20.49 -6.65 -3.60
N LEU A 149 -20.17 -5.88 -2.57
CA LEU A 149 -19.95 -6.39 -1.22
C LEU A 149 -21.23 -6.97 -0.62
N GLN A 150 -22.38 -6.34 -0.82
CA GLN A 150 -23.66 -6.89 -0.38
C GLN A 150 -23.99 -8.25 -1.02
N VAL A 151 -23.69 -8.40 -2.32
CA VAL A 151 -24.03 -9.62 -3.08
C VAL A 151 -22.97 -10.73 -2.91
N LEU A 152 -21.69 -10.38 -2.94
CA LEU A 152 -20.57 -11.34 -3.00
C LEU A 152 -19.84 -11.51 -1.66
N GLY A 153 -20.07 -10.60 -0.71
CA GLY A 153 -19.50 -10.63 0.63
C GLY A 153 -20.00 -11.80 1.47
N PRO A 154 -19.40 -12.03 2.64
CA PRO A 154 -19.72 -13.18 3.48
C PRO A 154 -21.22 -13.27 3.83
N GLU A 155 -21.88 -12.14 4.09
CA GLU A 155 -23.32 -12.08 4.39
C GLU A 155 -24.22 -12.51 3.21
N GLY A 156 -23.79 -12.29 1.97
CA GLY A 156 -24.51 -12.72 0.77
C GLY A 156 -24.35 -14.21 0.45
N ARG A 157 -23.25 -14.84 0.91
CA ARG A 157 -22.97 -16.27 0.67
C ARG A 157 -23.81 -17.20 1.54
N ASP A 158 -24.20 -16.74 2.73
CA ASP A 158 -25.08 -17.48 3.64
C ASP A 158 -26.56 -17.38 3.26
N ALA A 159 -26.92 -16.53 2.29
CA ALA A 159 -28.29 -16.29 1.86
C ALA A 159 -28.76 -17.12 0.64
N ALA A 160 -28.04 -18.18 0.23
CA ALA A 160 -28.48 -19.08 -0.85
C ALA A 160 -29.35 -20.25 -0.33
N PRO A 161 -30.36 -20.72 -1.10
CA PRO A 161 -31.68 -21.04 -0.55
C PRO A 161 -31.84 -22.48 -0.04
N THR A 162 -32.53 -22.61 1.09
CA THR A 162 -33.17 -23.84 1.58
C THR A 162 -34.37 -24.21 0.69
N GLY A 163 -34.11 -24.58 -0.56
CA GLY A 163 -35.12 -25.00 -1.54
C GLY A 163 -35.15 -26.51 -1.73
N ALA A 164 -35.37 -27.29 -0.67
CA ALA A 164 -35.59 -28.72 -0.79
C ALA A 164 -36.94 -28.99 -1.49
N VAL A 165 -36.88 -29.28 -2.79
CA VAL A 165 -38.02 -29.77 -3.58
C VAL A 165 -38.50 -31.09 -2.99
N ARG A 166 -39.59 -31.05 -2.21
CA ARG A 166 -40.35 -32.26 -1.84
C ARG A 166 -41.03 -32.82 -3.08
N SER A 167 -40.38 -33.81 -3.70
CA SER A 167 -41.00 -34.67 -4.71
C SER A 167 -42.19 -35.42 -4.09
N LYS A 168 -43.41 -35.07 -4.51
CA LYS A 168 -44.61 -35.88 -4.28
C LYS A 168 -44.46 -37.16 -5.12
N ARG A 169 -44.12 -38.29 -4.46
CA ARG A 169 -44.28 -39.62 -5.07
C ARG A 169 -45.76 -39.90 -5.26
N GLY A 170 -46.18 -39.94 -6.53
CA GLY A 170 -47.46 -40.51 -6.94
C GLY A 170 -47.49 -42.01 -6.67
N ARG A 171 -48.65 -42.49 -6.21
CA ARG A 171 -48.97 -43.89 -5.95
C ARG A 171 -49.82 -44.36 -7.14
N PRO A 172 -49.50 -45.45 -7.87
CA PRO A 172 -50.45 -46.05 -8.77
C PRO A 172 -51.34 -47.06 -8.03
N ALA A 173 -52.53 -47.23 -8.60
CA ALA A 173 -53.62 -48.10 -8.16
C ALA A 173 -53.32 -49.59 -8.34
#